data_AF-A0A933ADL2-F1
#
_entry.id   AF-A0A933ADL2-F1
#
_cell.length_a   1.000
_cell.length_b   1.000
_cell.length_c   1.000
_cell.angle_alpha   90.00
_cell.angle_beta   90.00
_cell.angle_gamma   90.00
#
_symmetry.space_group_name_H-M   'P 1'
#
loop_
_entity.id
_entity.type
_entity.pdbx_description
1 polymer ?
#
loop_
_entity_poly.entity_id
_entity_poly.type
_entity_poly.pdbx_seq_one_letter_code
_entity_poly.pdbx_strand_id
1 'polypeptide(L)'
;MVKLLQGHYTSDIFDVPCDILAPCALGGVLNDTTIPRLRCQVVCGGANNQLAEDRHGEALMKRGILYAPDFIVNAGGIINISVELMTLGYNEDMARERTSRIYDTMQRVIAISKAEGVPTSKAADRLAEERIARARAVKRIWTAR
;
A
#
# COMPACT_ATOMS: atom_id res chain seq x y z
N MET A 1 -13.89 13.55 5.03
CA MET A 1 -14.20 13.71 6.47
C MET A 1 -13.82 12.41 7.18
N VAL A 2 -12.83 12.41 8.08
CA VAL A 2 -12.47 11.21 8.86
C VAL A 2 -13.47 11.09 10.01
N LYS A 3 -14.36 10.08 9.96
CA LYS A 3 -15.34 9.81 11.01
C LYS A 3 -14.64 9.03 12.14
N LEU A 4 -14.29 9.71 13.23
CA LEU A 4 -13.98 9.05 14.50
C LEU A 4 -15.30 8.80 15.22
N LEU A 5 -15.83 7.59 15.12
CA LEU A 5 -17.12 7.22 15.72
C LEU A 5 -16.90 6.70 17.14
N GLN A 6 -17.51 7.36 18.12
CA GLN A 6 -17.66 6.82 19.47
C GLN A 6 -18.85 5.86 19.52
N GLY A 7 -18.64 4.63 19.99
CA GLY A 7 -19.72 3.79 20.51
C GLY A 7 -20.35 2.71 19.61
N HIS A 8 -19.65 2.16 18.61
CA HIS A 8 -20.14 0.99 17.84
C HIS A 8 -19.21 -0.21 18.03
N TYR A 9 -19.78 -1.42 18.14
CA TYR A 9 -19.03 -2.66 18.28
C TYR A 9 -18.02 -2.78 17.14
N THR A 10 -16.82 -3.31 17.40
CA THR A 10 -15.68 -3.33 16.46
C THR A 10 -16.01 -3.92 15.10
N SER A 11 -17.03 -4.78 15.01
CA SER A 11 -17.52 -5.34 13.74
C SER A 11 -18.17 -4.31 12.83
N ASP A 12 -18.91 -3.33 13.36
CA ASP A 12 -19.83 -2.50 12.58
C ASP A 12 -19.09 -1.43 11.76
N ILE A 13 -17.81 -1.20 12.07
CA ILE A 13 -16.95 -0.24 11.36
C ILE A 13 -16.88 -0.52 9.86
N PHE A 14 -16.98 -1.79 9.46
CA PHE A 14 -16.93 -2.20 8.06
C PHE A 14 -18.19 -1.81 7.28
N ASP A 15 -19.32 -1.59 7.96
CA ASP A 15 -20.59 -1.20 7.33
C ASP A 15 -20.78 0.32 7.25
N VAL A 16 -19.89 1.10 7.87
CA VAL A 16 -19.97 2.57 7.90
C VAL A 16 -19.71 3.12 6.48
N PRO A 17 -20.66 3.89 5.90
CA PRO A 17 -20.42 4.60 4.65
C PRO A 17 -19.28 5.61 4.81
N CYS A 18 -18.27 5.50 3.96
CA CYS A 18 -17.11 6.39 3.93
C CYS A 18 -16.46 6.39 2.55
N ASP A 19 -15.67 7.40 2.22
CA ASP A 19 -14.94 7.41 0.94
C ASP A 19 -13.73 6.47 1.00
N ILE A 20 -13.01 6.50 2.13
CA ILE A 20 -11.77 5.77 2.38
C ILE A 20 -11.87 5.00 3.70
N LEU A 21 -11.61 3.69 3.64
CA LEU A 21 -11.32 2.88 4.81
C LEU A 21 -9.79 2.78 5.01
N ALA A 22 -9.31 3.02 6.23
CA ALA A 22 -7.88 2.97 6.55
C ALA A 22 -7.59 1.97 7.69
N PRO A 23 -7.31 0.70 7.38
CA PRO A 23 -6.92 -0.27 8.39
C PRO A 23 -5.47 -0.03 8.88
N CYS A 24 -5.31 0.39 10.13
CA CYS A 24 -4.01 0.83 10.66
C CYS A 24 -3.53 0.08 11.91
N ALA A 25 -4.23 -0.99 12.32
CA ALA A 25 -3.92 -1.74 13.53
C ALA A 25 -3.44 -3.17 13.25
N LEU A 26 -4.36 -4.06 12.82
CA LEU A 26 -4.09 -5.48 12.62
C LEU A 26 -4.10 -5.85 11.14
N GLY A 27 -3.30 -6.86 10.77
CA GLY A 27 -3.36 -7.53 9.47
C GLY A 27 -4.55 -8.49 9.38
N GLY A 28 -4.83 -8.98 8.16
CA GLY A 28 -5.88 -9.96 7.87
C GLY A 28 -7.31 -9.43 7.98
N VAL A 29 -7.48 -8.11 8.17
CA VAL A 29 -8.78 -7.47 8.36
C VAL A 29 -9.59 -7.36 7.07
N LEU A 30 -8.96 -7.53 5.90
CA LEU A 30 -9.63 -7.64 4.60
C LEU A 30 -9.70 -9.12 4.20
N ASN A 31 -10.89 -9.71 4.38
CA ASN A 31 -11.14 -11.13 4.18
C ASN A 31 -12.57 -11.38 3.69
N ASP A 32 -12.96 -12.65 3.54
CA ASP A 32 -14.29 -13.07 3.07
C ASP A 32 -15.45 -12.52 3.89
N THR A 33 -15.24 -12.20 5.16
CA THR A 33 -16.31 -11.70 6.05
C THR A 33 -16.43 -10.18 6.02
N THR A 34 -15.31 -9.46 5.84
CA THR A 34 -15.27 -7.99 5.91
C THR A 34 -15.40 -7.34 4.54
N ILE A 35 -14.80 -7.92 3.50
CA ILE A 35 -14.82 -7.36 2.15
C ILE A 35 -16.25 -7.17 1.65
N PRO A 36 -17.21 -8.09 1.80
CA PRO A 36 -18.57 -7.87 1.30
C PRO A 36 -19.30 -6.70 1.98
N ARG A 37 -18.89 -6.34 3.20
CA ARG A 37 -19.55 -5.32 4.03
C ARG A 37 -19.10 -3.89 3.69
N LEU A 38 -17.91 -3.74 3.11
CA LEU A 38 -17.30 -2.44 2.88
C LEU A 38 -18.20 -1.53 2.03
N ARG A 39 -18.38 -0.30 2.49
CA ARG A 39 -19.09 0.78 1.81
C ARG A 39 -18.16 1.96 1.49
N CYS A 40 -17.00 1.65 0.92
CA CYS A 40 -15.98 2.63 0.54
C CYS A 40 -15.52 2.47 -0.91
N GLN A 41 -14.87 3.51 -1.43
CA GLN A 41 -14.29 3.51 -2.76
C GLN A 41 -12.81 3.15 -2.74
N VAL A 42 -12.13 3.42 -1.62
CA VAL A 42 -10.70 3.19 -1.45
C VAL A 42 -10.42 2.51 -0.12
N VAL A 43 -9.49 1.56 -0.12
CA VAL A 43 -8.86 1.02 1.08
C VAL A 43 -7.40 1.43 1.08
N CYS A 44 -6.99 2.24 2.07
CA CYS A 44 -5.64 2.76 2.19
C CYS A 44 -5.28 2.92 3.67
N GLY A 45 -4.65 1.91 4.26
CA GLY A 45 -4.26 1.89 5.66
C GLY A 45 -2.78 1.60 5.87
N GLY A 46 -2.30 1.80 7.10
CA GLY A 46 -0.89 1.59 7.48
C GLY A 46 -0.56 0.21 8.04
N ALA A 47 -1.55 -0.64 8.35
CA ALA A 47 -1.30 -1.96 8.92
C ALA A 47 -0.53 -2.84 7.92
N ASN A 48 0.33 -3.73 8.42
CA ASN A 48 0.99 -4.75 7.60
C ASN A 48 0.05 -5.94 7.36
N ASN A 49 0.17 -6.56 6.19
CA ASN A 49 -0.60 -7.72 5.76
C ASN A 49 -2.11 -7.48 5.85
N GLN A 50 -2.63 -6.37 5.30
CA GLN A 50 -4.06 -6.02 5.44
C GLN A 50 -4.98 -7.07 4.79
N LEU A 51 -4.58 -7.62 3.64
CA LEU A 51 -5.24 -8.75 3.01
C LEU A 51 -4.97 -10.02 3.81
N ALA A 52 -6.01 -10.79 4.12
CA ALA A 52 -5.82 -12.11 4.75
C ALA A 52 -5.21 -13.14 3.80
N GLU A 53 -5.40 -12.96 2.49
CA GLU A 53 -4.93 -13.83 1.42
C GLU A 53 -4.85 -13.02 0.12
N ASP A 54 -3.95 -13.39 -0.80
CA ASP A 54 -3.73 -12.64 -2.05
C ASP A 54 -4.99 -12.47 -2.92
N ARG A 55 -5.86 -13.50 -2.92
CA ARG A 55 -7.14 -13.48 -3.66
C ARG A 55 -8.08 -12.36 -3.19
N HIS A 56 -7.89 -11.84 -1.98
CA HIS A 56 -8.70 -10.72 -1.48
C HIS A 56 -8.41 -9.42 -2.24
N GLY A 57 -7.25 -9.29 -2.90
CA GLY A 57 -7.01 -8.21 -3.85
C GLY A 57 -7.93 -8.27 -5.07
N GLU A 58 -8.16 -9.47 -5.61
CA GLU A 58 -9.14 -9.70 -6.69
C GLU A 58 -10.56 -9.41 -6.22
N ALA A 59 -10.89 -9.79 -4.98
CA ALA A 59 -12.21 -9.52 -4.40
C ALA A 59 -12.50 -8.02 -4.30
N LEU A 60 -11.52 -7.21 -3.85
CA LEU A 60 -11.65 -5.75 -3.81
C LEU A 60 -11.79 -5.15 -5.21
N MET A 61 -10.96 -5.58 -6.17
CA MET A 61 -11.03 -5.13 -7.56
C MET A 61 -12.40 -5.42 -8.19
N LYS A 62 -12.95 -6.63 -8.00
CA LYS A 62 -14.28 -7.02 -8.50
C LYS A 62 -15.40 -6.16 -7.93
N ARG A 63 -15.25 -5.64 -6.71
CA ARG A 63 -16.19 -4.69 -6.10
C ARG A 63 -15.97 -3.24 -6.54
N GLY A 64 -14.98 -2.97 -7.39
CA GLY A 64 -14.62 -1.61 -7.80
C GLY A 64 -13.94 -0.80 -6.69
N ILE A 65 -13.40 -1.46 -5.66
CA ILE A 65 -12.72 -0.81 -4.54
C ILE A 65 -11.23 -0.73 -4.86
N LEU A 66 -10.69 0.48 -4.90
CA LEU A 66 -9.26 0.69 -5.07
C LEU A 66 -8.53 0.31 -3.78
N TYR A 67 -7.70 -0.72 -3.83
CA TYR A 67 -6.82 -1.09 -2.73
C TYR A 67 -5.44 -0.45 -2.91
N ALA A 68 -4.90 0.18 -1.87
CA ALA A 68 -3.53 0.65 -1.82
C ALA A 68 -2.67 -0.36 -1.04
N PRO A 69 -1.73 -1.07 -1.70
CA PRO A 69 -0.91 -2.08 -1.05
C PRO A 69 -0.12 -1.52 0.14
N ASP A 70 -0.18 -2.23 1.26
CA ASP A 70 0.33 -1.77 2.55
C ASP A 70 1.81 -1.39 2.52
N PHE A 71 2.67 -2.25 1.97
CA PHE A 71 4.11 -2.04 1.88
C PHE A 71 4.52 -0.82 1.06
N ILE A 72 3.60 -0.24 0.27
CA ILE A 72 3.82 1.03 -0.41
C ILE A 72 3.38 2.19 0.48
N VAL A 73 2.15 2.16 0.98
CA VAL A 73 1.55 3.31 1.68
C VAL A 73 2.06 3.47 3.12
N ASN A 74 2.56 2.41 3.74
CA ASN A 74 3.17 2.45 5.07
C ASN A 74 4.70 2.67 5.05
N ALA A 75 5.30 2.84 3.86
CA ALA A 75 6.75 2.92 3.68
C ALA A 75 7.41 4.17 4.29
N GLY A 76 6.63 5.17 4.73
CA GLY A 76 7.15 6.44 5.24
C GLY A 76 8.16 6.29 6.38
N GLY A 77 7.92 5.35 7.32
CA GLY A 77 8.85 5.09 8.42
C GLY A 77 10.21 4.57 7.94
N ILE A 78 10.21 3.61 7.01
CA ILE A 78 11.45 3.06 6.44
C ILE A 78 12.19 4.11 5.60
N ILE A 79 11.46 4.96 4.88
CA ILE A 79 12.04 6.09 4.15
C ILE A 79 12.72 7.07 5.13
N ASN A 80 12.08 7.40 6.25
CA ASN A 80 12.66 8.27 7.27
C ASN A 80 13.97 7.71 7.83
N ILE A 81 13.96 6.44 8.23
CA ILE A 81 15.15 5.73 8.72
C ILE A 81 16.26 5.74 7.67
N SER A 82 15.93 5.58 6.38
CA SER A 82 16.93 5.66 5.31
C SER A 82 17.64 7.01 5.23
N VAL A 83 16.98 8.09 5.65
CA VAL A 83 17.57 9.45 5.73
C VAL A 83 18.37 9.63 7.01
N GLU A 84 17.92 9.08 8.13
CA GLU A 84 18.68 9.07 9.39
C GLU A 84 20.05 8.40 9.25
N LEU A 85 20.14 7.36 8.41
CA LEU A 85 21.39 6.61 8.17
C LEU A 85 22.37 7.30 7.20
N MET A 86 22.08 8.51 6.71
CA MET A 86 22.98 9.22 5.80
C MET A 86 24.19 9.79 6.52
N THR A 87 25.34 9.77 5.84
CA THR A 87 26.63 10.25 6.38
C THR A 87 26.66 11.74 6.69
N LEU A 88 25.76 12.54 6.10
CA LEU A 88 25.64 13.97 6.31
C LEU A 88 24.67 14.32 7.47
N GLY A 89 24.10 13.33 8.15
CA GLY A 89 23.10 13.51 9.19
C GLY A 89 21.66 13.59 8.65
N TYR A 90 20.70 13.70 9.57
CA TYR A 90 19.27 13.73 9.25
C TYR A 90 18.88 15.05 8.56
N ASN A 91 18.10 14.95 7.48
CA ASN A 91 17.54 16.07 6.76
C ASN A 91 16.02 15.87 6.60
N GLU A 92 15.23 16.66 7.33
CA GLU A 92 13.77 16.56 7.34
C GLU A 92 13.14 16.84 5.96
N ASP A 93 13.64 17.85 5.24
CA ASP A 93 13.13 18.20 3.91
C ASP A 93 13.32 17.04 2.93
N MET A 94 14.48 16.38 2.99
CA MET A 94 14.77 15.20 2.19
C MET A 94 13.87 14.02 2.59
N ALA A 95 13.65 13.80 3.88
CA ALA A 95 12.74 12.75 4.36
C ALA A 95 11.31 12.99 3.85
N ARG A 96 10.83 14.23 3.90
CA ARG A 96 9.51 14.64 3.40
C ARG A 96 9.42 14.49 1.88
N GLU A 97 10.42 14.95 1.13
CA GLU A 97 10.48 14.84 -0.33
C GLU A 97 10.51 13.37 -0.78
N ARG A 98 11.29 12.51 -0.11
CA ARG A 98 11.32 11.08 -0.44
C ARG A 98 10.01 10.39 -0.09
N THR A 99 9.41 10.75 1.03
CA THR A 99 8.11 10.20 1.46
C THR A 99 7.00 10.59 0.49
N SER A 100 7.02 11.80 -0.08
CA SER A 100 6.01 12.20 -1.07
C SER A 100 6.03 11.36 -2.35
N ARG A 101 7.16 10.69 -2.68
CA ARG A 101 7.26 9.77 -3.84
C ARG A 101 6.45 8.47 -3.67
N ILE A 102 5.88 8.21 -2.49
CA ILE A 102 4.85 7.18 -2.30
C ILE A 102 3.67 7.45 -3.24
N TYR A 103 3.29 8.73 -3.43
CA TYR A 103 2.24 9.14 -4.35
C TYR A 103 2.53 8.67 -5.79
N ASP A 104 3.73 8.98 -6.31
CA ASP A 104 4.13 8.60 -7.67
C ASP A 104 4.18 7.09 -7.85
N THR A 105 4.62 6.38 -6.81
CA THR A 105 4.65 4.90 -6.82
C THR A 105 3.24 4.34 -6.90
N MET A 106 2.30 4.88 -6.12
CA MET A 106 0.89 4.50 -6.22
C MET A 106 0.28 4.82 -7.58
N GLN A 107 0.59 5.98 -8.18
CA GLN A 107 0.13 6.31 -9.53
C GLN A 107 0.58 5.25 -10.56
N ARG A 108 1.84 4.79 -10.47
CA ARG A 108 2.36 3.74 -11.36
C ARG A 108 1.64 2.40 -11.14
N VAL A 109 1.44 2.00 -9.89
CA VAL A 109 0.69 0.76 -9.57
C VAL A 109 -0.74 0.80 -10.12
N ILE A 110 -1.43 1.94 -9.97
CA ILE A 110 -2.78 2.12 -10.52
C ILE A 110 -2.76 2.06 -12.05
N ALA A 111 -1.76 2.66 -12.70
CA ALA A 111 -1.62 2.61 -14.16
C ALA A 111 -1.40 1.17 -14.66
N ILE A 112 -0.51 0.41 -14.02
CA ILE A 112 -0.24 -1.01 -14.34
C ILE A 112 -1.51 -1.84 -14.14
N SER A 113 -2.18 -1.69 -12.99
CA SER A 113 -3.44 -2.39 -12.68
C SER A 113 -4.51 -2.16 -13.76
N LYS A 114 -4.68 -0.91 -14.21
CA LYS A 114 -5.62 -0.56 -15.28
C LYS A 114 -5.22 -1.11 -16.64
N ALA A 115 -3.95 -1.02 -17.01
CA ALA A 115 -3.46 -1.46 -18.31
C ALA A 115 -3.52 -2.98 -18.48
N GLU A 116 -3.26 -3.72 -17.40
CA GLU A 116 -3.12 -5.18 -17.43
C GLU A 116 -4.35 -5.92 -16.91
N GLY A 117 -5.35 -5.20 -16.37
CA GLY A 117 -6.57 -5.79 -15.83
C GLY A 117 -6.32 -6.68 -14.61
N VAL A 118 -5.37 -6.30 -13.75
CA VAL A 118 -5.02 -7.05 -12.53
C VAL A 118 -5.22 -6.19 -11.28
N PRO A 119 -5.41 -6.77 -10.08
CA PRO A 119 -5.48 -6.02 -8.84
C PRO A 119 -4.23 -5.21 -8.57
N THR A 120 -4.39 -4.11 -7.84
CA THR A 120 -3.28 -3.25 -7.43
C THR A 120 -2.23 -3.96 -6.57
N SER A 121 -2.61 -4.99 -5.80
CA SER A 121 -1.66 -5.85 -5.08
C SER A 121 -0.70 -6.54 -6.04
N LYS A 122 -1.22 -7.24 -7.07
CA LYS A 122 -0.39 -7.89 -8.09
C LYS A 122 0.42 -6.89 -8.93
N ALA A 123 -0.16 -5.73 -9.26
CA ALA A 123 0.54 -4.69 -9.98
C ALA A 123 1.72 -4.11 -9.17
N ALA A 124 1.56 -3.98 -7.85
CA ALA A 124 2.62 -3.56 -6.95
C ALA A 124 3.75 -4.61 -6.85
N ASP A 125 3.41 -5.89 -6.76
CA ASP A 125 4.40 -6.97 -6.75
C ASP A 125 5.25 -6.95 -8.03
N ARG A 126 4.61 -6.84 -9.21
CA ARG A 126 5.30 -6.70 -10.50
C ARG A 126 6.27 -5.52 -10.52
N LEU A 127 5.83 -4.36 -10.04
CA LEU A 127 6.67 -3.17 -9.97
C LEU A 127 7.87 -3.37 -9.02
N ALA A 128 7.68 -4.06 -7.90
CA ALA A 128 8.74 -4.38 -6.96
C ALA A 128 9.74 -5.38 -7.56
N GLU A 129 9.26 -6.47 -8.15
CA GLU A 129 10.05 -7.49 -8.82
C GLU A 129 10.90 -6.90 -9.95
N GLU A 130 10.32 -6.04 -10.78
CA GLU A 130 11.03 -5.35 -11.86
C GLU A 130 12.17 -4.47 -11.32
N ARG A 131 11.92 -3.70 -10.24
CA ARG A 131 12.95 -2.87 -9.59
C ARG A 131 14.09 -3.72 -9.05
N ILE A 132 13.78 -4.85 -8.40
CA ILE A 132 14.79 -5.78 -7.87
C ILE A 132 15.60 -6.40 -9.01
N ALA A 133 14.95 -6.83 -10.08
CA ALA A 133 15.62 -7.42 -11.24
C ALA A 133 16.59 -6.42 -11.90
N ARG A 134 16.15 -5.17 -12.12
CA ARG A 134 16.99 -4.10 -12.67
C ARG A 134 18.21 -3.82 -11.78
N ALA A 135 18.04 -3.73 -10.46
CA ALA A 135 19.15 -3.53 -9.52
C ALA A 135 20.17 -4.68 -9.56
N ARG A 136 19.70 -5.94 -9.65
CA ARG A 136 20.57 -7.11 -9.78
C ARG A 136 21.37 -7.12 -11.08
N ALA A 137 20.77 -6.71 -12.19
CA ALA A 137 21.45 -6.65 -13.48
C ALA A 137 22.64 -5.66 -13.45
N VAL A 138 22.45 -4.48 -12.85
CA VAL A 138 23.52 -3.49 -12.67
C VAL A 138 24.66 -4.05 -11.81
N LYS A 139 24.34 -4.73 -10.71
CA LYS A 139 25.35 -5.32 -9.82
C LYS A 139 26.22 -6.36 -10.52
N ARG A 140 25.62 -7.22 -11.36
CA ARG A 140 26.36 -8.24 -12.14
C ARG A 140 27.38 -7.63 -13.10
N ILE A 141 27.07 -6.49 -13.73
CA ILE A 141 28.00 -5.79 -14.63
C ILE A 141 29.20 -5.25 -13.84
N TRP A 142 28.97 -4.77 -12.62
CA TRP A 142 30.01 -4.14 -11.79
C TRP A 142 30.94 -5.16 -11.12
N THR A 143 30.45 -6.34 -10.74
CA THR A 143 31.26 -7.43 -10.15
C THR A 143 31.91 -8.36 -11.18
N ALA A 144 31.61 -8.19 -12.47
CA ALA A 144 32.23 -8.95 -13.57
C ALA A 144 33.46 -8.23 -14.17
N ARG A 145 33.96 -7.21 -13.49
CA ARG A 145 35.26 -6.57 -13.70
C ARG A 145 36.15 -6.89 -12.51
#